data_AF-S4Q071-F1
#
_entry.id   AF-S4Q071-F1
#
_cell.length_a   1.000
_cell.length_b   1.000
_cell.length_c   1.000
_cell.angle_alpha   90.00
_cell.angle_beta   90.00
_cell.angle_gamma   90.00
#
_symmetry.space_group_name_H-M   'P 1'
#
loop_
_entity.id
_entity.type
_entity.pdbx_description
1 polymer ?
#
loop_
_entity_poly.entity_id
_entity_poly.type
_entity_poly.pdbx_seq_one_letter_code
_entity_poly.pdbx_strand_id
1 'polypeptide(L)'
;MGVPWLGYLAGYSVARLFRQPHRDALAISIESGIQNTGIAIFLLRYALPQPEADITTVVPVSIAIMTPGPMICIFIYQRIKACWGCKP
;
A
#
# COMPACT_ATOMS: atom_id res chain seq x y z
N MET A 1 -0.86 11.91 4.47
CA MET A 1 -0.25 11.44 3.20
C MET A 1 0.73 10.27 3.34
N GLY A 2 1.18 9.86 4.54
CA GLY A 2 2.11 8.70 4.68
C GLY A 2 1.44 7.32 4.83
N VAL A 3 0.10 7.25 4.77
CA VAL A 3 -0.68 6.05 5.11
C VAL A 3 -0.32 4.81 4.27
N PRO A 4 -0.15 4.89 2.92
CA PRO A 4 0.23 3.72 2.14
C PRO A 4 1.58 3.16 2.59
N TRP A 5 2.59 4.02 2.75
CA TRP A 5 3.94 3.64 3.18
C TRP A 5 3.94 2.93 4.54
N LEU A 6 3.13 3.43 5.48
CA LEU A 6 2.93 2.79 6.78
C LEU A 6 2.25 1.42 6.64
N GLY A 7 1.26 1.29 5.75
CA GLY A 7 0.62 0.00 5.45
C GLY A 7 1.61 -1.04 4.94
N TYR A 8 2.46 -0.67 3.98
CA TYR A 8 3.52 -1.54 3.46
C TYR A 8 4.52 -1.95 4.56
N LEU A 9 5.04 -0.97 5.33
CA LEU A 9 6.01 -1.20 6.39
C LEU A 9 5.44 -2.06 7.52
N ALA A 10 4.21 -1.76 7.96
CA ALA A 10 3.53 -2.51 9.01
C ALA A 10 3.23 -3.94 8.53
N GLY A 11 2.66 -4.11 7.33
CA GLY A 11 2.35 -5.41 6.76
C GLY A 11 3.58 -6.30 6.63
N TYR A 12 4.70 -5.74 6.16
CA TYR A 12 5.97 -6.46 6.08
C TYR A 12 6.51 -6.80 7.47
N SER A 13 6.53 -5.84 8.40
CA SER A 13 7.05 -6.05 9.76
C SER A 13 6.27 -7.12 10.51
N VAL A 14 4.94 -7.10 10.40
CA VAL A 14 4.05 -8.11 10.98
C VAL A 14 4.30 -9.47 10.34
N ALA A 15 4.36 -9.58 9.01
CA ALA A 15 4.66 -10.85 8.34
C ALA A 15 6.02 -11.43 8.74
N ARG A 16 7.03 -10.58 8.95
CA ARG A 16 8.35 -10.99 9.45
C ARG A 16 8.32 -11.40 10.92
N LEU A 17 7.50 -10.75 11.76
CA LEU A 17 7.27 -11.16 13.14
C LEU A 17 6.67 -12.58 13.21
N PHE A 18 5.75 -12.90 12.29
CA PHE A 18 5.19 -14.25 12.12
C PHE A 18 6.09 -15.22 11.35
N ARG A 19 7.36 -14.86 11.11
CA ARG A 19 8.37 -15.68 10.42
C ARG A 19 7.95 -16.16 9.03
N GLN A 20 7.11 -15.41 8.33
CA GLN A 20 6.76 -15.72 6.95
C GLN A 20 8.00 -15.62 6.03
N PRO A 21 8.10 -16.49 5.02
CA PRO A 21 9.18 -16.42 4.04
C PRO A 21 9.10 -15.10 3.28
N HIS A 22 10.24 -14.62 2.76
CA HIS A 22 10.35 -13.27 2.20
C HIS A 22 9.33 -13.00 1.08
N ARG A 23 9.04 -14.00 0.25
CA ARG A 23 8.04 -13.91 -0.82
C ARG A 23 6.63 -13.67 -0.28
N ASP A 24 6.25 -14.38 0.77
CA ASP A 24 4.93 -14.27 1.38
C ASP A 24 4.82 -12.98 2.20
N ALA A 25 5.89 -12.58 2.88
CA ALA A 25 5.94 -11.29 3.58
C ALA A 25 5.81 -10.09 2.62
N LEU A 26 6.39 -10.16 1.42
CA LEU A 26 6.20 -9.16 0.37
C LEU A 26 4.76 -9.15 -0.13
N ALA A 27 4.16 -10.32 -0.37
CA ALA A 27 2.77 -10.42 -0.79
C ALA A 27 1.82 -9.80 0.26
N ILE A 28 2.00 -10.16 1.54
CA ILE A 28 1.21 -9.63 2.66
C ILE A 28 1.36 -8.11 2.75
N SER A 29 2.59 -7.58 2.62
CA SER A 29 2.86 -6.14 2.60
C SER A 29 2.11 -5.41 1.48
N ILE A 30 2.03 -6.01 0.29
CA ILE A 30 1.31 -5.44 -0.87
C ILE A 30 -0.21 -5.48 -0.64
N GLU A 31 -0.77 -6.62 -0.23
CA GLU A 31 -2.21 -6.76 0.03
C GLU A 31 -2.72 -5.87 1.17
N SER A 32 -1.86 -5.58 2.15
CA SER A 32 -2.22 -4.69 3.27
C SER A 32 -2.03 -3.19 2.94
N GLY A 33 -1.02 -2.86 2.13
CA GLY A 33 -0.74 -1.50 1.69
C GLY A 33 -1.65 -1.02 0.55
N ILE A 34 -2.08 -1.92 -0.35
CA ILE A 34 -3.01 -1.64 -1.44
C ILE A 34 -4.39 -2.15 -1.05
N GLN A 35 -5.31 -1.23 -0.80
CA GLN A 35 -6.69 -1.56 -0.49
C GLN A 35 -7.63 -1.09 -1.59
N ASN A 36 -8.90 -1.51 -1.54
CA ASN A 36 -9.92 -1.04 -2.46
C ASN A 36 -10.35 0.40 -2.13
N THR A 37 -9.66 1.36 -2.75
CA THR A 37 -9.97 2.79 -2.62
C THR A 37 -11.38 3.15 -3.10
N GLY A 38 -11.93 2.40 -4.07
CA GLY A 38 -13.26 2.66 -4.63
C GLY A 38 -14.38 2.47 -3.60
N ILE A 39 -14.29 1.42 -2.79
CA ILE A 39 -15.25 1.18 -1.69
C ILE A 39 -15.15 2.30 -0.65
N ALA A 40 -13.93 2.74 -0.30
CA ALA A 40 -13.74 3.82 0.66
C ALA A 40 -14.35 5.15 0.18
N ILE A 41 -14.16 5.50 -1.09
CA ILE A 41 -14.77 6.69 -1.72
C ILE A 41 -16.29 6.59 -1.71
N PHE A 42 -16.84 5.42 -2.08
CA PHE A 42 -18.28 5.19 -2.11
C PHE A 42 -18.92 5.35 -0.73
N LEU A 43 -18.32 4.73 0.30
CA LEU A 43 -18.82 4.82 1.68
C LEU A 43 -18.78 6.25 2.21
N LEU A 44 -17.70 7.00 1.95
CA LEU A 44 -17.58 8.40 2.37
C LEU A 44 -18.63 9.28 1.69
N ARG A 45 -18.90 9.08 0.40
CA ARG A 45 -19.95 9.83 -0.32
C ARG A 45 -21.36 9.45 0.09
N TYR A 46 -21.58 8.23 0.54
CA TYR A 46 -22.88 7.77 1.01
C TYR A 46 -23.18 8.21 2.45
N ALA A 47 -22.17 8.16 3.32
CA ALA A 47 -22.33 8.40 4.75
C ALA A 47 -22.30 9.89 5.13
N LEU A 48 -21.69 10.76 4.32
CA LEU A 48 -21.58 12.19 4.62
C LEU A 48 -22.45 13.05 3.69
N PRO A 49 -23.13 14.08 4.24
CA PRO A 49 -23.79 15.09 3.41
C PRO A 49 -22.77 15.96 2.66
N GLN A 50 -23.21 16.58 1.57
CA GLN A 50 -22.42 17.60 0.88
C GLN A 50 -22.33 18.85 1.78
N PRO A 51 -21.16 19.48 1.95
CA PRO A 51 -19.92 19.41 1.15
C PRO A 51 -18.81 18.50 1.73
N GLU A 52 -19.02 17.89 2.89
CA GLU A 52 -17.99 17.13 3.60
C GLU A 52 -17.58 15.86 2.85
N ALA A 53 -18.53 15.27 2.11
CA ALA A 53 -18.27 14.17 1.18
C ALA A 53 -17.19 14.52 0.13
N ASP A 54 -17.19 15.73 -0.41
CA ASP A 54 -16.22 16.10 -1.45
C ASP A 54 -14.82 16.31 -0.84
N ILE A 55 -14.76 17.00 0.32
CA ILE A 55 -13.52 17.25 1.07
C ILE A 55 -12.91 15.93 1.57
N THR A 56 -13.72 14.98 2.04
CA THR A 56 -13.21 13.70 2.54
C THR A 56 -12.76 12.77 1.42
N THR A 57 -13.29 12.90 0.19
CA THR A 57 -12.84 12.09 -0.95
C THR A 57 -11.46 12.43 -1.48
N VAL A 58 -10.91 13.60 -1.15
CA VAL A 58 -9.51 13.94 -1.52
C VAL A 58 -8.50 13.04 -0.79
N VAL A 59 -8.85 12.52 0.38
CA VAL A 59 -7.99 11.64 1.18
C VAL A 59 -7.74 10.31 0.47
N PRO A 60 -8.76 9.49 0.13
CA PRO A 60 -8.55 8.24 -0.59
C PRO A 60 -7.96 8.46 -2.01
N VAL A 61 -8.31 9.54 -2.70
CA VAL A 61 -7.71 9.88 -4.00
C VAL A 61 -6.21 10.15 -3.86
N SER A 62 -5.81 10.91 -2.84
CA SER A 62 -4.39 11.19 -2.58
C SER A 62 -3.62 9.93 -2.20
N ILE A 63 -4.24 9.03 -1.43
CA ILE A 63 -3.66 7.72 -1.09
C ILE A 63 -3.41 6.90 -2.36
N ALA A 64 -4.39 6.83 -3.28
CA ALA A 64 -4.25 6.09 -4.54
C ALA A 64 -3.11 6.60 -5.43
N ILE A 65 -2.89 7.91 -5.48
CA ILE A 65 -1.80 8.52 -6.26
C ILE A 65 -0.43 8.18 -5.66
N MET A 66 -0.34 7.95 -4.35
CA MET A 66 0.91 7.64 -3.66
C MET A 66 1.26 6.14 -3.62
N THR A 67 0.27 5.26 -3.78
CA THR A 67 0.44 3.80 -3.86
C THR A 67 1.48 3.29 -4.88
N PRO A 68 1.65 3.86 -6.09
CA PRO A 68 2.68 3.38 -7.02
C PRO A 68 4.12 3.64 -6.53
N GLY A 69 4.36 4.60 -5.64
CA GLY A 69 5.70 4.92 -5.14
C GLY A 69 6.40 3.73 -4.47
N PRO A 70 5.82 3.16 -3.38
CA PRO A 70 6.34 1.97 -2.71
C PRO A 70 6.51 0.77 -3.66
N MET A 71 5.56 0.53 -4.55
CA MET A 71 5.60 -0.56 -5.54
C MET A 71 6.81 -0.43 -6.47
N ILE A 72 7.04 0.76 -7.02
CA ILE A 72 8.19 1.02 -7.89
C ILE A 72 9.50 0.87 -7.11
N CYS A 73 9.57 1.35 -5.86
CA CYS A 73 10.75 1.17 -5.01
C CYS A 73 11.07 -0.32 -4.77
N ILE A 74 10.05 -1.13 -4.44
CA ILE A 74 10.21 -2.58 -4.24
C ILE A 74 10.63 -3.26 -5.55
N PHE A 75 10.03 -2.88 -6.68
CA PHE A 75 10.39 -3.42 -7.99
C PHE A 75 11.83 -3.09 -8.38
N ILE A 76 12.26 -1.83 -8.23
CA ILE A 76 13.64 -1.40 -8.49
C ILE A 76 14.61 -2.17 -7.60
N TYR A 77 14.30 -2.31 -6.30
CA TYR A 77 15.13 -3.07 -5.36
C TYR A 77 15.31 -4.52 -5.82
N GLN A 78 14.23 -5.20 -6.21
CA GLN A 78 14.30 -6.57 -6.71
C GLN A 78 15.11 -6.66 -8.02
N ARG A 79 14.98 -5.69 -8.92
CA ARG A 79 15.75 -5.64 -10.18
C ARG A 79 17.24 -5.45 -9.93
N ILE A 80 17.62 -4.55 -9.02
CA ILE A 80 19.03 -4.34 -8.63
C ILE A 80 19.60 -5.61 -8.00
N LYS A 81 18.87 -6.24 -7.08
CA LYS A 81 19.29 -7.49 -6.43
C LYS A 81 19.47 -8.63 -7.44
N ALA A 82 18.59 -8.72 -8.44
CA ALA A 82 18.69 -9.70 -9.53
C ALA A 82 19.91 -9.44 -10.44
N CYS A 83 20.21 -8.18 -10.76
CA CYS A 83 21.40 -7.79 -11.53
C CYS A 83 22.71 -8.09 -10.79
N TRP A 84 22.72 -8.06 -9.45
CA TRP A 84 23.89 -8.37 -8.63
C TRP A 84 24.07 -9.87 -8.31
N GLY A 85 23.31 -10.76 -8.95
CA GLY A 85 23.54 -12.22 -8.87
C GLY A 85 23.24 -12.87 -7.52
N CYS A 86 22.70 -12.13 -6.54
CA CYS A 86 22.20 -12.73 -5.30
C CYS A 86 20.87 -13.42 -5.60
N LYS A 87 20.94 -14.73 -5.87
CA LYS A 87 19.76 -15.60 -5.94
C LYS A 87 18.90 -15.41 -4.67
N PRO A 88 17.56 -15.40 -4.83
CA PRO A 88 16.63 -15.24 -3.71
C PRO A 88 16.75 -16.36 -2.67
#